data_AF-A0A1B6GU92-F1
#
_entry.id   AF-A0A1B6GU92-F1
#
_cell.length_a   1.000
_cell.length_b   1.000
_cell.length_c   1.000
_cell.angle_alpha   90.00
_cell.angle_beta   90.00
_cell.angle_gamma   90.00
#
_symmetry.space_group_name_H-M   'P 1'
#
loop_
_entity.id
_entity.type
_entity.pdbx_description
1 polymer ?
#
loop_
_entity_poly.entity_id
_entity_poly.type
_entity_poly.pdbx_seq_one_letter_code
_entity_poly.pdbx_strand_id
1 'polypeptide(L)'
;NTGVVGDWLFRVGDLDPDESVKGPDLVKDNSSSASVLSCSEGSLQCHESASCYDYQSGFCCKCSPGFYGNGNSCLKNDMPLRVNGKLRGEINGIKLDDLDIQSYVIMTDGRVYTAVSRIQLQIGFDMQILNILGEILGWVFAKTTEETKNGYDLTGGYFQHKAFIRFNTSGNENVEVEHVFQGLDIFDQLKFDAYIYGTLPRIKEGLKLTIFDNEDNLKFEVVNNSVTVKYSGERTVQLTDQLDHYDYFVEQEIEFDMCEFDVESIQKLEMTNWKFKVNRNYVVYEKTEQIIRYGMGTKITTASDVDPCIEGRRLCSPNSVCIADGNSFQCVCRPGFEPFQNEL
;
A
#
# COMPACT_ATOMS: atom_id res chain seq x y z
N ASN A 1 -3.53 -36.95 -22.27
CA ASN A 1 -2.42 -37.91 -22.09
C ASN A 1 -1.14 -37.10 -21.95
N THR A 2 -0.30 -37.37 -20.96
CA THR A 2 0.88 -36.54 -20.62
C THR A 2 2.09 -36.79 -21.54
N GLY A 3 1.98 -37.71 -22.50
CA GLY A 3 3.04 -38.01 -23.47
C GLY A 3 4.12 -38.97 -22.96
N VAL A 4 4.04 -39.39 -21.70
CA VAL A 4 4.91 -40.41 -21.08
C VAL A 4 4.19 -41.76 -21.10
N VAL A 5 4.89 -42.82 -21.53
CA VAL A 5 4.32 -44.18 -21.61
C VAL A 5 4.03 -44.68 -20.19
N GLY A 6 2.75 -44.88 -19.87
CA GLY A 6 2.30 -45.38 -18.56
C GLY A 6 1.59 -44.33 -17.71
N ASP A 7 1.68 -43.04 -18.07
CA ASP A 7 1.10 -41.93 -17.32
C ASP A 7 -0.18 -41.41 -17.99
N TRP A 8 -1.21 -41.19 -17.17
CA TRP A 8 -2.53 -40.78 -17.66
C TRP A 8 -2.97 -39.48 -16.99
N LEU A 9 -3.51 -38.56 -17.80
CA LEU A 9 -4.12 -37.32 -17.30
C LEU A 9 -5.46 -37.62 -16.61
N PHE A 10 -6.21 -38.58 -17.15
CA PHE A 10 -7.37 -39.21 -16.54
C PHE A 10 -7.43 -40.63 -17.09
N ARG A 11 -7.69 -41.62 -16.23
CA ARG A 11 -7.98 -42.99 -16.68
C ARG A 11 -9.49 -43.16 -16.70
N VAL A 12 -10.03 -43.47 -17.87
CA VAL A 12 -11.48 -43.70 -18.07
C VAL A 12 -11.65 -45.13 -18.54
N GLY A 13 -12.41 -45.93 -17.80
CA GLY A 13 -12.61 -47.34 -18.07
C GLY A 13 -13.18 -48.09 -16.86
N ASP A 14 -13.32 -49.41 -17.01
CA ASP A 14 -13.78 -50.32 -15.95
C ASP A 14 -12.61 -50.62 -15.01
N LEU A 15 -12.30 -49.65 -14.13
CA LEU A 15 -11.12 -49.69 -13.26
C LEU A 15 -11.43 -50.33 -11.91
N ASP A 16 -12.62 -50.06 -11.34
CA ASP A 16 -13.16 -50.64 -10.10
C ASP A 16 -14.71 -50.55 -10.10
N PRO A 17 -15.44 -51.34 -9.28
CA PRO A 17 -16.91 -51.42 -9.33
C PRO A 17 -17.67 -50.12 -9.08
N ASP A 18 -17.04 -49.15 -8.40
CA ASP A 18 -17.64 -47.87 -8.01
C ASP A 18 -16.91 -46.64 -8.59
N GLU A 19 -15.91 -46.84 -9.46
CA GLU A 19 -15.08 -45.73 -9.97
C GLU A 19 -14.76 -45.89 -11.47
N SER A 20 -15.50 -45.17 -12.32
CA SER A 20 -15.32 -45.22 -13.79
C SER A 20 -14.31 -44.18 -14.32
N VAL A 21 -13.82 -43.29 -13.46
CA VAL A 21 -12.86 -42.23 -13.78
C VAL A 21 -11.89 -42.05 -12.63
N LYS A 22 -10.60 -42.28 -12.89
CA LYS A 22 -9.52 -42.00 -11.95
C LYS A 22 -8.79 -40.72 -12.33
N GLY A 23 -8.53 -39.86 -11.34
CA GLY A 23 -7.76 -38.62 -11.49
C GLY A 23 -6.33 -38.85 -12.02
N PRO A 24 -5.62 -37.77 -12.38
CA PRO A 24 -4.28 -37.85 -12.95
C PRO A 24 -3.32 -38.59 -12.02
N ASP A 25 -2.45 -39.41 -12.61
CA ASP A 25 -1.30 -39.95 -11.90
C ASP A 25 -0.40 -38.76 -11.51
N LEU A 26 -0.36 -38.42 -10.21
CA LEU A 26 0.52 -37.38 -9.67
C LEU A 26 1.96 -37.88 -9.83
N VAL A 27 2.58 -37.57 -10.97
CA VAL A 27 4.02 -37.64 -11.12
C VAL A 27 4.59 -36.72 -10.04
N LYS A 28 5.10 -37.31 -8.96
CA LYS A 28 6.06 -36.63 -8.10
C LYS A 28 7.23 -36.35 -9.00
N ASP A 29 7.28 -35.13 -9.51
CA ASP A 29 8.37 -34.68 -10.34
C ASP A 29 9.62 -34.63 -9.46
N ASN A 30 10.31 -35.77 -9.42
CA ASN A 30 11.66 -35.90 -8.91
C ASN A 30 12.66 -35.52 -10.02
N SER A 31 12.20 -34.84 -11.08
CA SER A 31 13.01 -33.85 -11.75
C SER A 31 13.38 -32.82 -10.70
N SER A 32 14.63 -32.87 -10.23
CA SER A 32 15.35 -31.66 -9.84
C SER A 32 14.85 -30.53 -10.73
N SER A 33 14.14 -29.56 -10.16
CA SER A 33 13.77 -28.33 -10.85
C SER A 33 14.99 -27.87 -11.61
N ALA A 34 15.01 -28.07 -12.94
CA ALA A 34 16.00 -27.44 -13.77
C ALA A 34 15.71 -25.96 -13.56
N SER A 35 16.50 -25.34 -12.70
CA SER A 35 16.40 -23.93 -12.37
C SER A 35 16.37 -23.23 -13.71
N VAL A 36 15.26 -22.56 -14.01
CA VAL A 36 15.12 -21.78 -15.24
C VAL A 36 16.06 -20.59 -15.05
N LEU A 37 17.28 -20.69 -15.59
CA LEU A 37 18.39 -19.79 -15.27
C LEU A 37 18.46 -18.57 -16.21
N SER A 38 17.57 -18.48 -17.20
CA SER A 38 17.62 -17.40 -18.20
C SER A 38 16.26 -17.09 -18.84
N CYS A 39 16.17 -15.93 -19.46
CA CYS A 39 15.03 -15.45 -20.21
C CYS A 39 14.62 -16.34 -21.39
N SER A 40 15.57 -17.11 -21.94
CA SER A 40 15.29 -18.04 -23.04
C SER A 40 14.26 -19.11 -22.67
N GLU A 41 14.20 -19.46 -21.39
CA GLU A 41 13.27 -20.46 -20.83
C GLU A 41 12.25 -19.81 -19.88
N GLY A 42 12.61 -18.69 -19.23
CA GLY A 42 11.82 -18.04 -18.18
C GLY A 42 11.00 -16.82 -18.58
N SER A 43 11.12 -16.32 -19.82
CA SER A 43 10.42 -15.10 -20.27
C SER A 43 8.90 -15.16 -20.10
N LEU A 44 8.29 -16.35 -20.17
CA LEU A 44 6.84 -16.54 -19.97
C LEU A 44 6.39 -16.35 -18.51
N GLN A 45 7.32 -16.23 -17.55
CA GLN A 45 7.00 -15.95 -16.15
C GLN A 45 6.83 -14.45 -15.87
N CYS A 46 7.29 -13.59 -16.78
CA CYS A 46 7.09 -12.15 -16.68
C CYS A 46 5.66 -11.76 -17.07
N HIS A 47 5.22 -10.60 -16.57
CA HIS A 47 3.96 -10.01 -17.00
C HIS A 47 3.97 -9.73 -18.52
N GLU A 48 2.81 -9.76 -19.18
CA GLU A 48 2.72 -9.48 -20.63
C GLU A 48 3.25 -8.09 -21.03
N SER A 49 3.17 -7.16 -20.09
CA SER A 49 3.66 -5.78 -20.21
C SER A 49 5.04 -5.60 -19.55
N ALA A 50 5.83 -6.66 -19.46
CA ALA A 50 7.19 -6.66 -18.91
C ALA A 50 8.19 -7.31 -19.86
N SER A 51 9.44 -6.91 -19.69
CA SER A 51 10.59 -7.50 -20.37
C SER A 51 11.40 -8.32 -19.39
N CYS A 52 11.94 -9.44 -19.87
CA CYS A 52 12.85 -10.29 -19.12
C CYS A 52 14.30 -9.82 -19.30
N TYR A 53 15.07 -9.83 -18.21
CA TYR A 53 16.49 -9.47 -18.20
C TYR A 53 17.31 -10.57 -17.54
N ASP A 54 18.32 -11.06 -18.25
CA ASP A 54 19.28 -12.03 -17.73
C ASP A 54 20.27 -11.39 -16.76
N TYR A 55 20.55 -12.10 -15.68
CA TYR A 55 21.54 -11.82 -14.64
C TYR A 55 22.52 -13.00 -14.55
N GLN A 56 23.58 -12.86 -13.75
CA GLN A 56 24.65 -13.88 -13.67
C GLN A 56 24.16 -15.28 -13.29
N SER A 57 23.11 -15.36 -12.46
CA SER A 57 22.62 -16.60 -11.87
C SER A 57 21.14 -16.87 -12.12
N GLY A 58 20.46 -16.07 -12.96
CA GLY A 58 19.02 -16.14 -13.17
C GLY A 58 18.49 -14.98 -14.01
N PHE A 59 17.19 -14.68 -13.93
CA PHE A 59 16.58 -13.56 -14.64
C PHE A 59 15.61 -12.78 -13.76
N CYS A 60 15.40 -11.50 -14.06
CA CYS A 60 14.34 -10.70 -13.44
C CYS A 60 13.46 -10.04 -14.49
N CYS A 61 12.21 -9.82 -14.15
CA CYS A 61 11.25 -9.10 -14.98
C CYS A 61 11.27 -7.61 -14.64
N LYS A 62 11.10 -6.75 -15.63
CA LYS A 62 10.89 -5.31 -15.42
C LYS A 62 9.75 -4.82 -16.31
N CYS A 63 8.84 -4.03 -15.74
CA CYS A 63 7.72 -3.48 -16.50
C CYS A 63 8.21 -2.61 -17.66
N SER A 64 7.51 -2.71 -18.79
CA SER A 64 7.82 -1.96 -20.01
C SER A 64 7.47 -0.47 -19.84
N PRO A 65 8.04 0.44 -20.67
CA PRO A 65 7.73 1.86 -20.61
C PRO A 65 6.23 2.13 -20.67
N GLY A 66 5.73 2.99 -19.78
CA GLY A 66 4.29 3.27 -19.61
C GLY A 66 3.58 2.36 -18.60
N PHE A 67 4.31 1.41 -18.00
CA PHE A 67 3.85 0.55 -16.92
C PHE A 67 4.81 0.59 -15.73
N TYR A 68 4.31 0.27 -14.54
CA TYR A 68 5.05 0.25 -13.28
C TYR A 68 4.66 -0.98 -12.44
N GLY A 69 5.50 -1.36 -11.47
CA GLY A 69 5.38 -2.63 -10.75
C GLY A 69 6.68 -3.42 -10.66
N ASN A 70 6.61 -4.65 -10.14
CA ASN A 70 7.77 -5.50 -9.90
C ASN A 70 8.19 -6.37 -11.10
N GLY A 71 7.57 -6.17 -12.27
CA GLY A 71 7.83 -6.93 -13.50
C GLY A 71 7.04 -8.23 -13.64
N ASN A 72 6.68 -8.88 -12.53
CA ASN A 72 5.75 -10.02 -12.53
C ASN A 72 4.28 -9.55 -12.53
N SER A 73 4.06 -8.35 -12.00
CA SER A 73 2.77 -7.68 -11.93
C SER A 73 2.98 -6.22 -12.35
N CYS A 74 2.34 -5.80 -13.45
CA CYS A 74 2.54 -4.47 -14.02
C CYS A 74 1.20 -3.77 -14.26
N LEU A 75 1.10 -2.53 -13.79
CA LEU A 75 -0.04 -1.65 -14.01
C LEU A 75 0.32 -0.54 -14.97
N LYS A 76 -0.66 -0.12 -15.78
CA LYS A 76 -0.49 1.04 -16.66
C LYS A 76 -0.43 2.32 -15.83
N ASN A 77 0.46 3.23 -16.20
CA ASN A 77 0.62 4.51 -15.52
C ASN A 77 -0.69 5.33 -15.52
N ASP A 78 -0.89 6.08 -14.44
CA ASP A 78 -1.97 7.07 -14.28
C ASP A 78 -3.41 6.52 -14.34
N MET A 79 -3.56 5.19 -14.39
CA MET A 79 -4.88 4.55 -14.34
C MET A 79 -5.36 4.43 -12.90
N PRO A 80 -6.61 4.81 -12.60
CA PRO A 80 -7.16 4.61 -11.28
C PRO A 80 -7.35 3.12 -10.99
N LEU A 81 -7.09 2.72 -9.75
CA LEU A 81 -7.19 1.33 -9.32
C LEU A 81 -8.25 1.17 -8.24
N ARG A 82 -8.95 0.04 -8.27
CA ARG A 82 -9.84 -0.40 -7.20
C ARG A 82 -9.14 -1.43 -6.35
N VAL A 83 -9.31 -1.30 -5.04
CA VAL A 83 -8.81 -2.25 -4.06
C VAL A 83 -9.98 -2.76 -3.25
N ASN A 84 -10.05 -4.07 -3.05
CA ASN A 84 -11.04 -4.69 -2.18
C ASN A 84 -10.34 -5.46 -1.07
N GLY A 85 -10.82 -5.29 0.15
CA GLY A 85 -10.37 -6.10 1.27
C GLY A 85 -11.48 -6.47 2.23
N LYS A 86 -11.16 -7.40 3.11
CA LYS A 86 -12.02 -7.85 4.21
C LYS A 86 -11.38 -7.51 5.54
N LEU A 87 -12.15 -6.93 6.45
CA LEU A 87 -11.71 -6.61 7.80
C LEU A 87 -12.33 -7.57 8.81
N ARG A 88 -11.48 -8.18 9.63
CA ARG A 88 -11.86 -9.10 10.71
C ARG A 88 -11.17 -8.70 12.01
N GLY A 89 -11.77 -9.06 13.13
CA GLY A 89 -11.12 -8.99 14.45
C GLY A 89 -12.02 -8.42 15.53
N GLU A 90 -11.46 -7.66 16.47
CA GLU A 90 -12.20 -7.15 17.62
C GLU A 90 -11.62 -5.83 18.12
N ILE A 91 -12.46 -4.80 18.20
CA ILE A 91 -12.11 -3.48 18.74
C ILE A 91 -13.05 -3.13 19.88
N ASN A 92 -12.50 -2.71 21.03
CA ASN A 92 -13.28 -2.29 22.20
C ASN A 92 -14.28 -3.38 22.68
N GLY A 93 -13.94 -4.66 22.52
CA GLY A 93 -14.82 -5.79 22.86
C GLY A 93 -15.89 -6.10 21.80
N ILE A 94 -15.90 -5.39 20.66
CA ILE A 94 -16.88 -5.55 19.60
C ILE A 94 -16.25 -6.30 18.43
N LYS A 95 -16.83 -7.47 18.13
CA LYS A 95 -16.40 -8.30 17.01
C LYS A 95 -16.70 -7.63 15.66
N LEU A 96 -15.69 -7.65 14.79
CA LEU A 96 -15.73 -7.27 13.39
C LEU A 96 -15.72 -8.55 12.54
N ASP A 97 -16.85 -8.85 11.88
CA ASP A 97 -17.07 -10.10 11.15
C ASP A 97 -17.21 -9.82 9.65
N ASP A 98 -16.11 -9.94 8.91
CA ASP A 98 -16.04 -9.77 7.44
C ASP A 98 -16.63 -8.44 6.93
N LEU A 99 -16.16 -7.33 7.47
CA LEU A 99 -16.53 -6.00 6.97
C LEU A 99 -15.83 -5.75 5.63
N ASP A 100 -16.50 -5.03 4.73
CA ASP A 100 -15.94 -4.68 3.42
C ASP A 100 -15.08 -3.42 3.54
N ILE A 101 -13.82 -3.53 3.13
CA ILE A 101 -12.96 -2.40 2.81
C ILE A 101 -12.94 -2.22 1.30
N GLN A 102 -13.28 -1.03 0.83
CA GLN A 102 -13.20 -0.67 -0.59
C GLN A 102 -12.35 0.58 -0.72
N SER A 103 -11.36 0.56 -1.61
CA SER A 103 -10.54 1.73 -1.90
C SER A 103 -10.55 2.09 -3.37
N TYR A 104 -10.50 3.38 -3.63
CA TYR A 104 -10.30 3.96 -4.95
C TYR A 104 -9.05 4.83 -4.93
N VAL A 105 -8.09 4.47 -5.76
CA VAL A 105 -6.77 5.09 -5.80
C VAL A 105 -6.61 5.90 -7.08
N ILE A 106 -6.18 7.15 -6.95
CA ILE A 106 -5.88 8.05 -8.06
C ILE A 106 -4.36 8.21 -8.14
N MET A 107 -3.74 7.48 -9.07
CA MET A 107 -2.28 7.38 -9.19
C MET A 107 -1.60 8.71 -9.55
N THR A 108 -2.26 9.56 -10.36
CA THR A 108 -1.70 10.82 -10.87
C THR A 108 -1.21 11.77 -9.76
N ASP A 109 -1.86 11.70 -8.59
CA ASP A 109 -1.53 12.54 -7.44
C ASP A 109 -1.44 11.78 -6.11
N GLY A 110 -1.33 10.45 -6.16
CA GLY A 110 -1.13 9.61 -4.98
C GLY A 110 -2.28 9.71 -3.98
N ARG A 111 -3.51 9.94 -4.43
CA ARG A 111 -4.67 10.04 -3.53
C ARG A 111 -5.32 8.69 -3.33
N VAL A 112 -5.65 8.40 -2.08
CA VAL A 112 -6.31 7.17 -1.68
C VAL A 112 -7.59 7.52 -0.95
N TYR A 113 -8.70 6.90 -1.37
CA TYR A 113 -10.00 7.02 -0.73
C TYR A 113 -10.48 5.63 -0.32
N THR A 114 -10.45 5.36 0.97
CA THR A 114 -10.80 4.05 1.54
C THR A 114 -12.07 4.15 2.36
N ALA A 115 -13.01 3.24 2.12
CA ALA A 115 -14.27 3.16 2.85
C ALA A 115 -14.42 1.79 3.53
N VAL A 116 -14.85 1.80 4.79
CA VAL A 116 -15.14 0.58 5.55
C VAL A 116 -16.62 0.56 5.90
N SER A 117 -17.33 -0.44 5.36
CA SER A 117 -18.78 -0.54 5.46
C SER A 117 -19.22 -1.44 6.61
N ARG A 118 -20.46 -1.26 7.08
CA ARG A 118 -21.09 -2.05 8.16
C ARG A 118 -20.42 -1.86 9.53
N ILE A 119 -19.92 -0.67 9.80
CA ILE A 119 -19.32 -0.33 11.09
C ILE A 119 -20.40 0.04 12.10
N GLN A 120 -20.44 -0.68 13.22
CA GLN A 120 -21.43 -0.49 14.28
C GLN A 120 -21.30 0.89 14.94
N LEU A 121 -22.44 1.50 15.28
CA LEU A 121 -22.49 2.83 15.91
C LEU A 121 -21.69 2.93 17.22
N GLN A 122 -21.55 1.83 17.94
CA GLN A 122 -20.84 1.76 19.23
C GLN A 122 -19.32 1.99 19.12
N ILE A 123 -18.73 1.82 17.92
CA ILE A 123 -17.28 1.99 17.66
C ILE A 123 -17.00 2.89 16.46
N GLY A 124 -18.01 3.27 15.68
CA GLY A 124 -17.80 4.01 14.44
C GLY A 124 -17.11 5.35 14.60
N PHE A 125 -17.41 6.09 15.67
CA PHE A 125 -16.72 7.35 15.97
C PHE A 125 -15.27 7.12 16.43
N ASP A 126 -15.04 6.08 17.25
CA ASP A 126 -13.72 5.74 17.77
C ASP A 126 -12.76 5.30 16.66
N MET A 127 -13.27 4.50 15.69
CA MET A 127 -12.48 3.99 14.57
C MET A 127 -12.03 5.08 13.59
N GLN A 128 -12.48 6.32 13.72
CA GLN A 128 -12.00 7.42 12.86
C GLN A 128 -10.50 7.70 13.01
N ILE A 129 -9.86 7.32 14.12
CA ILE A 129 -8.41 7.48 14.33
C ILE A 129 -7.58 6.33 13.72
N LEU A 130 -8.23 5.36 13.06
CA LEU A 130 -7.58 4.22 12.41
C LEU A 130 -7.30 4.49 10.92
N ASN A 131 -6.70 5.64 10.63
CA ASN A 131 -6.24 6.00 9.28
C ASN A 131 -5.30 4.96 8.67
N ILE A 132 -4.64 4.15 9.49
CA ILE A 132 -3.79 3.02 9.10
C ILE A 132 -4.45 2.05 8.10
N LEU A 133 -5.78 1.90 8.16
CA LEU A 133 -6.56 1.05 7.25
C LEU A 133 -6.54 1.55 5.80
N GLY A 134 -6.29 2.85 5.60
CA GLY A 134 -6.08 3.46 4.29
C GLY A 134 -4.62 3.81 3.99
N GLU A 135 -3.82 4.10 5.02
CA GLU A 135 -2.44 4.57 4.90
C GLU A 135 -1.52 3.57 4.19
N ILE A 136 -1.68 2.27 4.46
CA ILE A 136 -0.88 1.24 3.78
C ILE A 136 -1.11 1.23 2.26
N LEU A 137 -2.34 1.45 1.80
CA LEU A 137 -2.64 1.61 0.37
C LEU A 137 -2.00 2.88 -0.19
N GLY A 138 -1.90 3.91 0.64
CA GLY A 138 -1.15 5.13 0.38
C GLY A 138 0.33 4.86 0.12
N TRP A 139 0.97 3.94 0.86
CA TRP A 139 2.35 3.51 0.60
C TRP A 139 2.47 2.70 -0.70
N VAL A 140 1.54 1.77 -0.93
CA VAL A 140 1.51 0.94 -2.15
C VAL A 140 1.48 1.81 -3.40
N PHE A 141 0.68 2.87 -3.39
CA PHE A 141 0.39 3.68 -4.57
C PHE A 141 0.83 5.14 -4.45
N ALA A 142 1.81 5.41 -3.59
CA ALA A 142 2.32 6.75 -3.39
C ALA A 142 2.82 7.37 -4.71
N LYS A 143 2.64 8.68 -4.85
CA LYS A 143 3.33 9.42 -5.90
C LYS A 143 4.83 9.41 -5.62
N THR A 144 5.64 9.07 -6.62
CA THR A 144 7.10 9.01 -6.50
C THR A 144 7.78 10.17 -7.24
N THR A 145 9.06 10.35 -6.95
CA THR A 145 10.03 11.10 -7.76
C THR A 145 10.88 10.11 -8.58
N GLU A 146 11.72 10.59 -9.52
CA GLU A 146 12.53 9.73 -10.40
C GLU A 146 13.47 8.77 -9.63
N GLU A 147 13.87 9.11 -8.41
CA GLU A 147 14.81 8.33 -7.59
C GLU A 147 14.13 7.40 -6.57
N THR A 148 12.79 7.38 -6.52
CA THR A 148 12.02 6.65 -5.51
C THR A 148 11.04 5.68 -6.15
N LYS A 149 10.63 4.66 -5.39
CA LYS A 149 9.64 3.67 -5.80
C LYS A 149 8.52 3.60 -4.78
N ASN A 150 7.30 3.31 -5.23
CA ASN A 150 6.18 3.04 -4.34
C ASN A 150 6.13 1.56 -3.95
N GLY A 151 5.23 1.21 -3.02
CA GLY A 151 5.11 -0.17 -2.58
C GLY A 151 4.71 -1.13 -3.71
N TYR A 152 3.94 -0.68 -4.72
CA TYR A 152 3.58 -1.53 -5.85
C TYR A 152 4.77 -1.82 -6.78
N ASP A 153 5.63 -0.82 -7.03
CA ASP A 153 6.90 -0.99 -7.76
C ASP A 153 7.82 -2.02 -7.12
N LEU A 154 7.79 -2.10 -5.79
CA LEU A 154 8.63 -3.02 -5.02
C LEU A 154 8.03 -4.43 -4.94
N THR A 155 6.71 -4.52 -4.74
CA THR A 155 6.04 -5.77 -4.32
C THR A 155 5.14 -6.40 -5.37
N GLY A 156 4.72 -5.64 -6.39
CA GLY A 156 3.66 -6.05 -7.32
C GLY A 156 2.30 -6.29 -6.65
N GLY A 157 2.12 -5.82 -5.41
CA GLY A 157 0.94 -6.07 -4.59
C GLY A 157 0.99 -7.35 -3.76
N TYR A 158 2.15 -8.00 -3.60
CA TYR A 158 2.33 -9.18 -2.75
C TYR A 158 3.24 -8.86 -1.57
N PHE A 159 2.65 -8.68 -0.39
CA PHE A 159 3.39 -8.37 0.83
C PHE A 159 2.53 -8.57 2.07
N GLN A 160 3.18 -8.60 3.23
CA GLN A 160 2.52 -8.55 4.53
C GLN A 160 2.87 -7.22 5.21
N HIS A 161 1.93 -6.66 5.95
CA HIS A 161 2.13 -5.43 6.71
C HIS A 161 1.58 -5.59 8.12
N LYS A 162 2.36 -5.21 9.12
CA LYS A 162 1.99 -5.19 10.53
C LYS A 162 2.16 -3.78 11.08
N ALA A 163 1.19 -3.33 11.85
CA ALA A 163 1.21 -2.04 12.51
C ALA A 163 0.82 -2.17 13.98
N PHE A 164 1.56 -1.49 14.85
CA PHE A 164 1.28 -1.38 16.27
C PHE A 164 1.06 0.09 16.63
N ILE A 165 -0.11 0.38 17.19
CA ILE A 165 -0.53 1.72 17.59
C ILE A 165 -0.62 1.77 19.11
N ARG A 166 0.06 2.74 19.73
CA ARG A 166 0.03 2.99 21.18
C ARG A 166 -0.52 4.39 21.43
N PHE A 167 -1.66 4.49 22.09
CA PHE A 167 -2.25 5.77 22.46
C PHE A 167 -1.64 6.28 23.76
N ASN A 168 -1.27 7.56 23.80
CA ASN A 168 -0.71 8.20 24.99
C ASN A 168 -1.84 8.69 25.91
N THR A 169 -2.70 7.77 26.31
CA THR A 169 -3.90 7.99 27.11
C THR A 169 -3.79 7.24 28.44
N SER A 170 -4.56 7.68 29.44
CA SER A 170 -4.53 7.06 30.78
C SER A 170 -4.97 5.59 30.81
N GLY A 171 -5.64 5.11 29.74
CA GLY A 171 -6.16 3.75 29.63
C GLY A 171 -5.20 2.74 29.03
N ASN A 172 -3.99 3.14 28.61
CA ASN A 172 -3.02 2.30 27.89
C ASN A 172 -3.64 1.59 26.67
N GLU A 173 -4.51 2.29 25.94
CA GLU A 173 -5.14 1.78 24.73
C GLU A 173 -4.09 1.46 23.67
N ASN A 174 -4.24 0.31 23.02
CA ASN A 174 -3.35 -0.15 21.96
C ASN A 174 -4.12 -0.90 20.88
N VAL A 175 -3.62 -0.86 19.65
CA VAL A 175 -4.19 -1.59 18.52
C VAL A 175 -3.10 -2.23 17.70
N GLU A 176 -3.32 -3.48 17.34
CA GLU A 176 -2.52 -4.23 16.37
C GLU A 176 -3.32 -4.41 15.09
N VAL A 177 -2.69 -4.16 13.95
CA VAL A 177 -3.28 -4.33 12.62
C VAL A 177 -2.34 -5.16 11.77
N GLU A 178 -2.88 -6.17 11.09
CA GLU A 178 -2.17 -6.98 10.11
C GLU A 178 -2.91 -6.93 8.77
N HIS A 179 -2.17 -6.75 7.69
CA HIS A 179 -2.68 -6.83 6.32
C HIS A 179 -1.91 -7.87 5.53
N VAL A 180 -2.63 -8.69 4.76
CA VAL A 180 -2.05 -9.70 3.88
C VAL A 180 -2.50 -9.41 2.46
N PHE A 181 -1.59 -8.89 1.64
CA PHE A 181 -1.86 -8.52 0.24
C PHE A 181 -1.58 -9.70 -0.69
N GLN A 182 -2.49 -9.92 -1.64
CA GLN A 182 -2.54 -11.11 -2.50
C GLN A 182 -2.39 -10.79 -4.00
N GLY A 183 -1.96 -9.57 -4.32
CA GLY A 183 -1.84 -9.08 -5.69
C GLY A 183 -3.18 -8.77 -6.35
N LEU A 184 -3.14 -8.62 -7.67
CA LEU A 184 -4.30 -8.35 -8.49
C LEU A 184 -5.13 -9.62 -8.70
N ASP A 185 -6.45 -9.46 -8.73
CA ASP A 185 -7.35 -10.50 -9.19
C ASP A 185 -7.55 -10.48 -10.72
N ILE A 186 -8.37 -11.40 -11.22
CA ILE A 186 -8.70 -11.51 -12.66
C ILE A 186 -9.42 -10.28 -13.25
N PHE A 187 -9.81 -9.31 -12.42
CA PHE A 187 -10.45 -8.07 -12.81
C PHE A 187 -9.54 -6.85 -12.59
N ASP A 188 -8.24 -7.07 -12.41
CA ASP A 188 -7.22 -6.07 -12.11
C ASP A 188 -7.53 -5.26 -10.84
N GLN A 189 -8.15 -5.90 -9.84
CA GLN A 189 -8.43 -5.29 -8.55
C GLN A 189 -7.47 -5.86 -7.51
N LEU A 190 -6.76 -4.98 -6.80
CA LEU A 190 -5.87 -5.41 -5.74
C LEU A 190 -6.69 -5.97 -4.57
N LYS A 191 -6.28 -7.13 -4.05
CA LYS A 191 -6.95 -7.81 -2.94
C LYS A 191 -6.07 -7.91 -1.71
N PHE A 192 -6.69 -7.75 -0.54
CA PHE A 192 -6.05 -8.00 0.75
C PHE A 192 -7.04 -8.43 1.83
N ASP A 193 -6.56 -9.18 2.82
CA ASP A 193 -7.26 -9.40 4.07
C ASP A 193 -6.64 -8.51 5.16
N ALA A 194 -7.46 -7.96 6.04
CA ALA A 194 -7.05 -7.15 7.18
C ALA A 194 -7.58 -7.72 8.49
N TYR A 195 -6.72 -7.76 9.50
CA TYR A 195 -7.01 -8.22 10.84
C TYR A 195 -6.70 -7.10 11.82
N ILE A 196 -7.60 -6.83 12.77
CA ILE A 196 -7.44 -5.74 13.73
C ILE A 196 -7.88 -6.15 15.13
N TYR A 197 -7.04 -5.88 16.13
CA TYR A 197 -7.31 -6.23 17.52
C TYR A 197 -6.86 -5.13 18.47
N GLY A 198 -7.64 -4.88 19.52
CA GLY A 198 -7.24 -4.00 20.62
C GLY A 198 -8.33 -3.04 21.09
N THR A 199 -7.90 -1.91 21.65
CA THR A 199 -8.76 -0.89 22.24
C THR A 199 -8.44 0.50 21.72
N LEU A 200 -9.48 1.33 21.59
CA LEU A 200 -9.41 2.70 21.11
C LEU A 200 -9.96 3.66 22.17
N PRO A 201 -9.39 4.87 22.31
CA PRO A 201 -10.00 5.94 23.09
C PRO A 201 -11.40 6.27 22.57
N ARG A 202 -12.31 6.63 23.49
CA ARG A 202 -13.70 6.93 23.16
C ARG A 202 -13.87 8.34 22.62
N ILE A 203 -14.45 8.46 21.42
CA ILE A 203 -14.73 9.72 20.75
C ILE A 203 -16.23 9.98 20.81
N LYS A 204 -16.60 11.15 21.35
CA LYS A 204 -18.00 11.56 21.46
C LYS A 204 -18.60 11.85 20.09
N GLU A 205 -19.87 11.52 19.92
CA GLU A 205 -20.66 11.85 18.73
C GLU A 205 -20.68 13.37 18.49
N GLY A 206 -20.56 13.77 17.22
CA GLY A 206 -20.62 15.17 16.78
C GLY A 206 -19.28 15.90 16.73
N LEU A 207 -18.21 15.32 17.32
CA LEU A 207 -16.86 15.86 17.20
C LEU A 207 -16.28 15.56 15.82
N LYS A 208 -15.68 16.59 15.19
CA LYS A 208 -14.90 16.41 13.96
C LYS A 208 -13.43 16.22 14.30
N LEU A 209 -12.76 15.31 13.60
CA LEU A 209 -11.35 15.04 13.81
C LEU A 209 -10.53 15.73 12.72
N THR A 210 -9.45 16.37 13.13
CA THR A 210 -8.41 16.89 12.23
C THR A 210 -7.16 16.05 12.45
N ILE A 211 -6.80 15.27 11.44
CA ILE A 211 -5.57 14.47 11.41
C ILE A 211 -4.50 15.34 10.76
N PHE A 212 -3.38 15.58 11.45
CA PHE A 212 -2.28 16.38 10.91
C PHE A 212 -1.47 15.61 9.86
N ASP A 213 -0.81 16.36 8.97
CA ASP A 213 0.13 15.80 8.00
C ASP A 213 1.32 15.16 8.74
N ASN A 214 1.85 14.08 8.19
CA ASN A 214 2.96 13.33 8.77
C ASN A 214 3.99 12.90 7.72
N GLU A 215 5.22 12.71 8.17
CA GLU A 215 6.28 12.12 7.37
C GLU A 215 7.09 11.12 8.19
N ASP A 216 7.37 9.95 7.64
CA ASP A 216 8.22 8.95 8.27
C ASP A 216 9.39 8.58 7.36
N ASN A 217 10.55 8.35 7.96
CA ASN A 217 11.70 7.81 7.25
C ASN A 217 11.53 6.29 7.08
N LEU A 218 11.64 5.81 5.85
CA LEU A 218 11.60 4.40 5.53
C LEU A 218 12.99 3.80 5.74
N LYS A 219 13.09 2.80 6.62
CA LYS A 219 14.31 2.01 6.82
C LYS A 219 14.14 0.66 6.17
N PHE A 220 15.01 0.33 5.22
CA PHE A 220 15.03 -0.97 4.55
C PHE A 220 16.07 -1.87 5.21
N GLU A 221 15.68 -3.10 5.52
CA GLU A 221 16.55 -4.18 6.01
C GLU A 221 16.42 -5.35 5.04
N VAL A 222 17.55 -5.88 4.55
CA VAL A 222 17.54 -6.98 3.58
C VAL A 222 18.22 -8.21 4.17
N VAL A 223 17.56 -9.36 4.03
CA VAL A 223 18.15 -10.67 4.34
C VAL A 223 17.93 -11.61 3.16
N ASN A 224 19.02 -12.00 2.50
CA ASN A 224 19.03 -12.71 1.21
C ASN A 224 18.33 -11.92 0.10
N ASN A 225 17.01 -12.07 -0.03
CA ASN A 225 16.13 -11.36 -0.98
C ASN A 225 14.81 -10.92 -0.34
N SER A 226 14.60 -11.28 0.93
CA SER A 226 13.48 -10.79 1.74
C SER A 226 13.82 -9.39 2.21
N VAL A 227 12.90 -8.47 1.98
CA VAL A 227 13.02 -7.07 2.35
C VAL A 227 12.01 -6.77 3.44
N THR A 228 12.50 -6.13 4.50
CA THR A 228 11.68 -5.62 5.59
C THR A 228 11.79 -4.10 5.60
N VAL A 229 10.67 -3.41 5.48
CA VAL A 229 10.58 -1.94 5.57
C VAL A 229 10.01 -1.59 6.93
N LYS A 230 10.78 -0.83 7.72
CA LYS A 230 10.39 -0.36 9.05
C LYS A 230 10.29 1.15 9.08
N TYR A 231 9.21 1.64 9.67
CA TYR A 231 9.01 3.07 9.89
C TYR A 231 8.09 3.28 11.08
N SER A 232 8.28 4.41 11.75
CA SER A 232 7.54 4.74 12.96
C SER A 232 7.48 6.25 13.15
N GLY A 233 6.42 6.72 13.80
CA GLY A 233 6.31 8.13 14.12
C GLY A 233 5.21 8.45 15.11
N GLU A 234 5.36 9.61 15.74
CA GLU A 234 4.31 10.22 16.54
C GLU A 234 3.26 10.84 15.63
N ARG A 235 2.02 10.83 16.11
CA ARG A 235 0.84 11.37 15.44
C ARG A 235 -0.01 12.10 16.46
N THR A 236 -0.68 13.13 15.98
CA THR A 236 -1.64 13.90 16.77
C THR A 236 -2.93 14.03 16.00
N VAL A 237 -4.04 13.79 16.69
CA VAL A 237 -5.39 14.05 16.18
C VAL A 237 -6.06 15.08 17.06
N GLN A 238 -6.50 16.17 16.45
CA GLN A 238 -7.20 17.25 17.15
C GLN A 238 -8.72 17.06 17.03
N LEU A 239 -9.41 17.21 18.17
CA LEU A 239 -10.87 17.20 18.21
C LEU A 239 -11.40 18.62 18.05
N THR A 240 -12.36 18.80 17.15
CA THR A 240 -12.99 20.10 16.88
C THR A 240 -14.04 20.38 17.97
N ASP A 241 -13.59 20.87 19.13
CA ASP A 241 -14.33 21.82 20.01
C ASP A 241 -13.58 22.16 21.32
N GLN A 242 -12.45 21.52 21.63
CA GLN A 242 -11.68 21.76 22.87
C GLN A 242 -10.18 21.62 22.58
N LEU A 243 -9.31 22.12 23.46
CA LEU A 243 -7.83 21.91 23.43
C LEU A 243 -7.42 20.42 23.51
N ASP A 244 -8.38 19.51 23.43
CA ASP A 244 -8.23 18.07 23.53
C ASP A 244 -7.68 17.52 22.21
N HIS A 245 -6.59 16.78 22.36
CA HIS A 245 -5.90 16.08 21.30
C HIS A 245 -5.60 14.66 21.77
N TYR A 246 -5.49 13.74 20.83
CA TYR A 246 -4.96 12.41 21.08
C TYR A 246 -3.61 12.30 20.40
N ASP A 247 -2.57 12.12 21.21
CA ASP A 247 -1.26 11.73 20.73
C ASP A 247 -1.12 10.22 20.77
N TYR A 248 -0.55 9.67 19.72
CA TYR A 248 -0.27 8.25 19.62
C TYR A 248 1.01 8.00 18.82
N PHE A 249 1.63 6.87 19.10
CA PHE A 249 2.81 6.40 18.40
C PHE A 249 2.44 5.21 17.53
N VAL A 250 2.92 5.19 16.29
CA VAL A 250 2.69 4.10 15.35
C VAL A 250 4.02 3.49 14.94
N GLU A 251 4.12 2.16 14.99
CA GLU A 251 5.21 1.37 14.45
C GLU A 251 4.66 0.50 13.31
N GLN A 252 5.34 0.48 12.17
CA GLN A 252 4.93 -0.26 10.98
C GLN A 252 6.08 -1.08 10.43
N GLU A 253 5.76 -2.28 9.99
CA GLU A 253 6.68 -3.24 9.39
C GLU A 253 6.03 -3.88 8.16
N ILE A 254 6.72 -3.84 7.02
CA ILE A 254 6.27 -4.41 5.75
C ILE A 254 7.28 -5.45 5.31
N GLU A 255 6.82 -6.65 4.97
CA GLU A 255 7.66 -7.77 4.55
C GLU A 255 7.25 -8.25 3.14
N PHE A 256 8.24 -8.39 2.25
CA PHE A 256 8.06 -8.92 0.91
C PHE A 256 9.36 -9.47 0.33
N ASP A 257 9.25 -10.24 -0.75
CA ASP A 257 10.40 -10.76 -1.48
C ASP A 257 10.66 -9.94 -2.76
N MET A 258 11.93 -9.73 -3.06
CA MET A 258 12.39 -9.19 -4.33
C MET A 258 13.03 -10.27 -5.20
N CYS A 259 13.23 -9.94 -6.48
CA CYS A 259 13.98 -10.80 -7.38
C CYS A 259 15.42 -10.97 -6.88
N GLU A 260 15.78 -12.19 -6.48
CA GLU A 260 17.07 -12.52 -5.87
C GLU A 260 18.28 -12.24 -6.77
N PHE A 261 18.08 -12.15 -8.08
CA PHE A 261 19.16 -11.92 -9.04
C PHE A 261 19.50 -10.43 -9.25
N ASP A 262 18.60 -9.50 -8.88
CA ASP A 262 18.85 -8.05 -9.00
C ASP A 262 19.57 -7.49 -7.76
N VAL A 263 20.71 -8.10 -7.44
CA VAL A 263 21.51 -7.82 -6.22
C VAL A 263 21.88 -6.34 -6.10
N GLU A 264 22.15 -5.67 -7.22
CA GLU A 264 22.50 -4.24 -7.22
C GLU A 264 21.34 -3.37 -6.73
N SER A 265 20.12 -3.62 -7.21
CA SER A 265 18.92 -2.89 -6.77
C SER A 265 18.63 -3.16 -5.29
N ILE A 266 18.80 -4.41 -4.85
CA ILE A 266 18.59 -4.82 -3.46
C ILE A 266 19.57 -4.09 -2.53
N GLN A 267 20.86 -4.10 -2.85
CA GLN A 267 21.89 -3.41 -2.04
C GLN A 267 21.66 -1.90 -1.99
N LYS A 268 21.16 -1.30 -3.07
CA LYS A 268 20.84 0.13 -3.11
C LYS A 268 19.72 0.50 -2.13
N LEU A 269 18.75 -0.38 -1.86
CA LEU A 269 17.62 -0.08 -0.97
C LEU A 269 18.05 0.24 0.47
N GLU A 270 19.01 -0.50 1.04
CA GLU A 270 19.49 -0.28 2.41
C GLU A 270 20.18 1.09 2.58
N MET A 271 20.69 1.66 1.48
CA MET A 271 21.34 2.97 1.47
C MET A 271 20.39 4.13 1.16
N THR A 272 19.11 3.84 0.88
CA THR A 272 18.13 4.88 0.59
C THR A 272 17.76 5.66 1.85
N ASN A 273 17.40 6.92 1.66
CA ASN A 273 16.89 7.81 2.69
C ASN A 273 15.46 8.23 2.37
N TRP A 274 14.63 7.30 1.92
CA TRP A 274 13.27 7.63 1.47
C TRP A 274 12.38 8.05 2.64
N LYS A 275 11.49 9.00 2.37
CA LYS A 275 10.46 9.48 3.28
C LYS A 275 9.09 9.22 2.69
N PHE A 276 8.21 8.62 3.48
CA PHE A 276 6.80 8.50 3.16
C PHE A 276 6.05 9.67 3.79
N LYS A 277 5.41 10.48 2.96
CA LYS A 277 4.66 11.68 3.36
C LYS A 277 3.18 11.46 3.14
N VAL A 278 2.39 11.77 4.15
CA VAL A 278 0.92 11.70 4.13
C VAL A 278 0.37 13.08 4.44
N ASN A 279 -0.51 13.58 3.59
CA ASN A 279 -1.13 14.89 3.76
C ASN A 279 -2.60 14.88 3.35
N ARG A 280 -3.25 16.04 3.53
CA ARG A 280 -4.66 16.25 3.12
C ARG A 280 -5.57 15.17 3.71
N ASN A 281 -5.28 14.78 4.94
CA ASN A 281 -6.01 13.76 5.65
C ASN A 281 -7.47 14.19 5.83
N TYR A 282 -8.36 13.25 5.57
CA TYR A 282 -9.80 13.41 5.69
C TYR A 282 -10.37 12.16 6.31
N VAL A 283 -11.21 12.33 7.33
CA VAL A 283 -11.97 11.23 7.90
C VAL A 283 -13.40 11.65 8.21
N VAL A 284 -14.34 10.77 7.93
CA VAL A 284 -15.73 10.94 8.33
C VAL A 284 -16.36 9.59 8.63
N TYR A 285 -17.07 9.51 9.75
CA TYR A 285 -18.04 8.43 9.99
C TYR A 285 -19.46 8.94 9.73
N GLU A 286 -20.15 8.28 8.79
CA GLU A 286 -21.56 8.53 8.51
C GLU A 286 -22.42 7.47 9.21
N LYS A 287 -23.10 7.87 10.29
CA LYS A 287 -23.86 6.97 11.16
C LYS A 287 -25.08 6.34 10.48
N THR A 288 -25.66 7.04 9.49
CA THR A 288 -26.85 6.54 8.78
C THR A 288 -26.51 5.41 7.82
N GLU A 289 -25.38 5.52 7.12
CA GLU A 289 -24.84 4.52 6.19
C GLU A 289 -23.95 3.47 6.88
N GLN A 290 -23.60 3.69 8.16
CA GLN A 290 -22.67 2.84 8.92
C GLN A 290 -21.34 2.63 8.19
N ILE A 291 -20.79 3.74 7.69
CA ILE A 291 -19.58 3.74 6.84
C ILE A 291 -18.58 4.77 7.34
N ILE A 292 -17.32 4.34 7.45
CA ILE A 292 -16.20 5.25 7.68
C ILE A 292 -15.49 5.48 6.35
N ARG A 293 -15.09 6.71 6.08
CA ARG A 293 -14.30 7.07 4.90
C ARG A 293 -13.02 7.75 5.33
N TYR A 294 -11.89 7.23 4.86
CA TYR A 294 -10.55 7.80 4.99
C TYR A 294 -10.12 8.33 3.62
N GLY A 295 -9.55 9.53 3.59
CA GLY A 295 -8.97 10.14 2.43
C GLY A 295 -7.61 10.72 2.76
N MET A 296 -6.62 10.54 1.90
CA MET A 296 -5.28 11.07 2.08
C MET A 296 -4.56 11.22 0.75
N GLY A 297 -3.60 12.15 0.68
CA GLY A 297 -2.61 12.25 -0.38
C GLY A 297 -1.28 11.72 0.11
N THR A 298 -0.62 10.90 -0.71
CA THR A 298 0.64 10.25 -0.34
C THR A 298 1.74 10.45 -1.37
N LYS A 299 2.96 10.66 -0.88
CA LYS A 299 4.16 10.82 -1.69
C LYS A 299 5.34 10.10 -1.05
N ILE A 300 6.19 9.48 -1.86
CA ILE A 300 7.52 9.05 -1.44
C ILE A 300 8.55 9.98 -2.06
N THR A 301 9.46 10.48 -1.24
CA THR A 301 10.54 11.41 -1.63
C THR A 301 11.86 10.98 -1.02
N THR A 302 12.98 11.49 -1.51
CA THR A 302 14.26 11.35 -0.80
C THR A 302 14.32 12.34 0.37
N ALA A 303 15.05 12.03 1.44
CA ALA A 303 15.17 12.91 2.61
C ALA A 303 15.85 14.25 2.29
N SER A 304 16.56 14.33 1.16
CA SER A 304 17.19 15.55 0.63
C SER A 304 16.24 16.49 -0.10
N ASP A 305 14.96 16.13 -0.29
CA ASP A 305 13.93 17.08 -0.73
C ASP A 305 13.64 18.07 0.40
N VAL A 306 14.52 19.07 0.53
CA VAL A 306 14.22 20.34 1.20
C VAL A 306 12.91 20.82 0.61
N ASP A 307 11.88 21.03 1.44
CA ASP A 307 10.60 21.55 0.98
C ASP A 307 10.87 22.79 0.10
N PRO A 308 10.55 22.75 -1.21
CA PRO A 308 10.81 23.86 -2.11
C PRO A 308 10.10 25.14 -1.64
N CYS A 309 9.06 25.01 -0.81
CA CYS A 309 8.39 26.14 -0.17
C CYS A 309 9.15 26.76 1.01
N ILE A 310 10.26 26.19 1.49
CA ILE A 310 11.14 26.87 2.43
C ILE A 310 11.78 28.09 1.76
N GLU A 311 12.32 27.92 0.55
CA GLU A 311 12.75 29.05 -0.29
C GLU A 311 11.56 29.75 -0.94
N GLY A 312 10.56 28.99 -1.41
CA GLY A 312 9.39 29.51 -2.10
C GLY A 312 8.55 30.49 -1.29
N ARG A 313 8.45 30.34 0.04
CA ARG A 313 7.78 31.33 0.91
C ARG A 313 8.47 32.70 0.91
N ARG A 314 9.76 32.78 0.57
CA ARG A 314 10.47 34.06 0.39
C ARG A 314 10.26 34.65 -1.00
N LEU A 315 9.93 33.82 -1.99
CA LEU A 315 9.80 34.19 -3.41
C LEU A 315 8.34 34.44 -3.81
N CYS A 316 7.39 33.83 -3.13
CA CYS A 316 5.96 34.05 -3.33
C CYS A 316 5.51 35.41 -2.78
N SER A 317 4.58 36.05 -3.49
CA SER A 317 3.93 37.28 -3.04
C SER A 317 3.17 37.04 -1.73
N PRO A 318 3.07 38.03 -0.81
CA PRO A 318 2.32 37.91 0.44
C PRO A 318 0.85 37.47 0.27
N ASN A 319 0.25 37.75 -0.90
CA ASN A 319 -1.13 37.39 -1.22
C ASN A 319 -1.26 36.06 -1.98
N SER A 320 -0.20 35.26 -2.00
CA SER A 320 -0.16 33.93 -2.59
C SER A 320 0.22 32.87 -1.56
N VAL A 321 -0.14 31.62 -1.83
CA VAL A 321 0.21 30.45 -1.04
C VAL A 321 1.20 29.64 -1.85
N CYS A 322 2.32 29.27 -1.23
CA CYS A 322 3.28 28.36 -1.83
C CYS A 322 2.75 26.93 -1.77
N ILE A 323 2.71 26.27 -2.92
CA ILE A 323 2.35 24.86 -3.05
C ILE A 323 3.56 24.15 -3.66
N ALA A 324 4.09 23.15 -2.97
CA ALA A 324 5.21 22.35 -3.47
C ALA A 324 4.76 21.53 -4.70
N ASP A 325 5.57 21.55 -5.76
CA ASP A 325 5.38 20.78 -6.99
C ASP A 325 6.67 20.05 -7.36
N GLY A 326 6.74 18.75 -7.02
CA GLY A 326 7.95 17.94 -7.18
C GLY A 326 9.10 18.48 -6.32
N ASN A 327 10.19 18.91 -6.99
CA ASN A 327 11.36 19.56 -6.38
C ASN A 327 11.33 21.09 -6.57
N SER A 328 10.21 21.63 -7.05
CA SER A 328 9.98 23.06 -7.26
C SER A 328 8.76 23.55 -6.46
N PHE A 329 8.43 24.84 -6.55
CA PHE A 329 7.23 25.39 -5.91
C PHE A 329 6.43 26.26 -6.87
N GLN A 330 5.11 26.30 -6.67
CA GLN A 330 4.19 27.19 -7.36
C GLN A 330 3.53 28.13 -6.36
N CYS A 331 3.51 29.43 -6.68
CA CYS A 331 2.77 30.42 -5.91
C CYS A 331 1.35 30.55 -6.46
N VAL A 332 0.35 30.14 -5.70
CA VAL A 332 -1.06 30.24 -6.09
C VAL A 332 -1.72 31.39 -5.34
N CYS A 333 -2.35 32.31 -6.07
CA CYS A 333 -3.02 33.47 -5.47
C CYS A 333 -4.16 33.05 -4.54
N ARG A 334 -4.31 33.77 -3.42
CA ARG A 334 -5.48 33.60 -2.55
C ARG A 334 -6.75 34.04 -3.30
N PRO A 335 -7.93 33.50 -2.94
CA PRO A 335 -9.21 33.95 -3.52
C PRO A 335 -9.35 35.48 -3.44
N GLY A 336 -9.69 36.12 -4.56
CA GLY A 336 -9.76 37.58 -4.67
C GLY A 336 -8.47 38.27 -5.13
N PHE A 337 -7.39 37.52 -5.39
CA PHE A 337 -6.15 38.01 -5.97
C PHE A 337 -5.86 37.32 -7.30
N GLU A 338 -5.27 38.06 -8.25
CA GLU A 338 -4.89 37.54 -9.56
C GLU A 338 -3.37 37.69 -9.78
N PRO A 339 -2.76 36.81 -10.59
CA PRO A 339 -1.34 36.93 -10.92
C PRO A 339 -1.11 38.18 -11.77
N PHE A 340 -0.08 38.95 -11.41
CA PHE A 340 0.30 40.15 -12.15
C PHE A 340 0.87 39.76 -13.51
N GLN A 341 0.13 40.01 -14.59
CA GLN A 341 0.63 39.86 -15.96
C GLN A 341 1.34 41.14 -16.38
N ASN A 342 2.67 41.09 -16.55
CA ASN A 342 3.35 42.10 -17.35
C ASN A 342 2.98 41.85 -18.82
N GLU A 343 2.17 42.73 -19.40
CA GLU A 343 2.16 42.90 -20.85
C GLU A 343 3.53 43.49 -21.26
N LEU A 344 4.13 42.87 -22.27
CA LEU A 344 5.47 43.12 -22.81
C LEU A 344 5.77 44.59 -23.14
#